data_AF-A0A834SPF4-F1
#
_entry.id   AF-A0A834SPF4-F1
#
_cell.length_a   1.000
_cell.length_b   1.000
_cell.length_c   1.000
_cell.angle_alpha   90.00
_cell.angle_beta   90.00
_cell.angle_gamma   90.00
#
_symmetry.space_group_name_H-M   'P 1'
#
loop_
_entity.id
_entity.type
_entity.pdbx_description
1 polymer ?
#
loop_
_entity_poly.entity_id
_entity_poly.type
_entity_poly.pdbx_seq_one_letter_code
_entity_poly.pdbx_strand_id
1 'polypeptide(L)'
;MDRALTIKSKEALELIKNGTADNHPCSRLVHCIRECINRCWNVDLQHVYREANRAADLMAKLSHSIPEGLQSFDAPHAELGSILSSDLSGLLLPRLKLHIIFI
;
A
#
# COMPACT_ATOMS: atom_id res chain seq x y z
N MET A 1 -12.34 9.67 10.51
CA MET A 1 -11.39 8.52 10.54
C MET A 1 -10.63 8.60 9.23
N ASP A 2 -9.45 9.21 9.25
CA ASP A 2 -8.66 9.50 8.05
C ASP A 2 -7.86 8.26 7.66
N ARG A 3 -8.02 7.82 6.40
CA ARG A 3 -7.41 6.58 5.89
C ARG A 3 -6.18 6.97 5.07
N ALA A 4 -5.00 6.54 5.49
CA ALA A 4 -3.75 6.84 4.79
C ALA A 4 -3.36 5.67 3.87
N LEU A 5 -3.10 5.95 2.60
CA LEU A 5 -2.55 5.00 1.65
C LEU A 5 -1.03 5.23 1.52
N THR A 6 -0.26 4.18 1.79
CA THR A 6 1.19 4.28 1.88
C THR A 6 1.86 3.80 0.59
N ILE A 7 2.63 4.68 -0.06
CA ILE A 7 3.33 4.39 -1.33
C ILE A 7 4.85 4.43 -1.10
N LYS A 8 5.59 3.43 -1.59
CA LYS A 8 7.06 3.38 -1.47
C LYS A 8 7.84 3.99 -2.64
N SER A 9 7.24 4.11 -3.82
CA SER A 9 7.91 4.69 -4.99
C SER A 9 7.59 6.17 -5.10
N LYS A 10 8.64 7.00 -5.11
CA LYS A 10 8.51 8.44 -5.34
C LYS A 10 7.99 8.71 -6.75
N GLU A 11 8.45 7.94 -7.73
CA GLU A 11 8.04 8.02 -9.12
C GLU A 11 6.55 7.72 -9.26
N ALA A 12 6.05 6.66 -8.62
CA ALA A 12 4.63 6.35 -8.59
C ALA A 12 3.81 7.46 -7.92
N LEU A 13 4.31 8.01 -6.81
CA LEU A 13 3.65 9.11 -6.12
C LEU A 13 3.55 10.37 -7.01
N GLU A 14 4.62 10.72 -7.71
CA GLU A 14 4.63 11.85 -8.65
C GLU A 14 3.70 11.61 -9.84
N LEU A 15 3.68 10.40 -10.41
CA LEU A 15 2.74 10.05 -11.48
C LEU A 15 1.28 10.14 -11.01
N ILE A 16 0.98 9.69 -9.79
CA ILE A 16 -0.38 9.76 -9.24
C ILE A 16 -0.78 11.20 -8.94
N LYS A 17 0.13 12.03 -8.40
CA LYS A 17 -0.15 13.44 -8.06
C LYS A 17 -0.32 14.30 -9.31
N ASN A 18 0.64 14.22 -10.22
CA ASN A 18 0.74 15.11 -11.38
C ASN A 18 -0.01 14.56 -12.61
N GLY A 19 -0.41 13.29 -12.58
CA GLY A 19 -0.95 12.58 -13.75
C GLY A 19 0.16 12.10 -14.67
N THR A 20 -0.23 11.47 -15.78
CA THR A 20 0.70 10.99 -16.82
C THR A 20 0.21 11.41 -18.19
N ALA A 21 1.11 11.40 -19.18
CA ALA A 21 0.70 11.46 -20.58
C ALA A 21 -0.09 10.20 -20.98
N ASP A 22 -0.99 10.33 -21.96
CA ASP A 22 -1.87 9.23 -22.38
C ASP A 22 -1.11 8.03 -22.96
N ASN A 23 0.03 8.31 -23.62
CA ASN A 23 0.93 7.30 -24.20
C ASN A 23 1.86 6.63 -23.17
N HIS A 24 1.79 7.03 -21.90
CA HIS A 24 2.62 6.42 -20.85
C HIS A 24 2.15 4.98 -20.58
N PRO A 25 3.05 3.98 -20.43
CA PRO A 25 2.66 2.58 -20.18
C PRO A 25 1.73 2.38 -18.98
N CYS A 26 1.83 3.25 -17.98
CA CYS A 26 1.01 3.21 -16.77
C CYS A 26 -0.21 4.15 -16.79
N SER A 27 -0.53 4.82 -17.90
CA SER A 27 -1.56 5.89 -17.92
C SER A 27 -2.93 5.41 -17.42
N ARG A 28 -3.34 4.23 -17.90
CA ARG A 28 -4.61 3.62 -17.51
C ARG A 28 -4.65 3.25 -16.02
N LEU A 29 -3.55 2.72 -15.49
CA LEU A 29 -3.44 2.40 -14.07
C LEU A 29 -3.48 3.66 -13.20
N VAL A 30 -2.74 4.71 -13.58
CA VAL A 30 -2.73 5.98 -12.86
C VAL A 30 -4.11 6.65 -12.90
N HIS A 31 -4.80 6.58 -14.04
CA HIS A 31 -6.16 7.09 -14.15
C HIS A 31 -7.11 6.37 -13.18
N CYS A 32 -7.12 5.04 -13.17
CA CYS A 32 -7.94 4.26 -12.23
C CYS A 32 -7.59 4.57 -10.77
N ILE A 33 -6.31 4.69 -10.42
CA ILE A 33 -5.89 5.05 -9.05
C ILE A 33 -6.43 6.42 -8.66
N ARG A 34 -6.31 7.41 -9.55
CA ARG A 34 -6.83 8.77 -9.32
C ARG A 34 -8.35 8.79 -9.21
N GLU A 35 -9.07 8.04 -10.03
CA GLU A 35 -10.52 7.88 -9.88
C GLU A 35 -10.89 7.26 -8.52
N CYS A 36 -10.19 6.21 -8.09
CA CYS A 36 -10.41 5.60 -6.78
C CYS A 36 -10.14 6.57 -5.62
N ILE A 37 -9.08 7.37 -5.71
CA ILE A 37 -8.75 8.41 -4.72
C ILE A 37 -9.82 9.50 -4.67
N ASN A 38 -10.32 9.93 -5.83
CA ASN A 38 -11.32 11.00 -5.94
C ASN A 38 -12.75 10.57 -5.58
N ARG A 39 -12.98 9.30 -5.21
CA ARG A 39 -14.27 8.83 -4.65
C ARG A 39 -14.43 9.33 -3.21
N CYS A 40 -15.48 8.87 -2.52
CA CYS A 40 -15.85 9.30 -1.16
C CYS A 40 -14.89 8.83 -0.05
N TRP A 41 -13.60 8.69 -0.32
CA TRP A 41 -12.60 8.22 0.64
C TRP A 41 -11.70 9.39 1.01
N ASN A 42 -11.45 9.60 2.31
CA ASN A 42 -10.41 10.53 2.73
C ASN A 42 -9.06 9.82 2.65
N VAL A 43 -8.31 10.06 1.56
CA VAL A 43 -7.04 9.38 1.26
C VAL A 43 -5.87 10.33 1.47
N ASP A 44 -4.95 9.97 2.36
CA ASP A 44 -3.65 10.65 2.51
C ASP A 44 -2.53 9.80 1.87
N LEU A 45 -1.79 10.39 0.91
CA LEU A 45 -0.73 9.71 0.18
C LEU A 45 0.63 10.10 0.74
N GLN A 46 1.30 9.15 1.39
CA GLN A 46 2.59 9.40 2.03
C GLN A 46 3.68 8.46 1.52
N HIS A 47 4.86 9.04 1.32
CA HIS A 47 6.08 8.31 1.06
C HIS A 47 6.71 7.85 2.38
N VAL A 48 6.96 6.56 2.52
CA VAL A 48 7.57 5.98 3.74
C VAL A 48 8.82 5.18 3.41
N TYR A 49 9.68 5.01 4.42
CA TYR A 49 10.84 4.15 4.33
C TYR A 49 10.45 2.69 4.11
N ARG A 50 11.37 1.94 3.49
CA ARG A 50 11.15 0.53 3.15
C ARG A 50 10.83 -0.32 4.38
N GLU A 51 11.47 -0.05 5.52
CA GLU A 51 11.21 -0.77 6.77
C GLU A 51 9.79 -0.54 7.29
N ALA A 52 9.26 0.67 7.14
CA ALA A 52 7.93 1.05 7.63
C ALA A 52 6.78 0.48 6.78
N ASN A 53 7.08 -0.09 5.60
CA ASN A 53 6.08 -0.76 4.77
C ASN A 53 6.49 -2.21 4.46
N ARG A 54 7.10 -2.88 5.46
CA ARG A 54 7.50 -4.30 5.42
C ARG A 54 6.31 -5.25 5.21
N ALA A 55 5.14 -4.94 5.78
CA ALA A 55 3.95 -5.77 5.62
C ALA A 55 3.52 -5.87 4.14
N ALA A 56 3.42 -4.75 3.42
CA ALA A 56 3.07 -4.80 2.00
C ALA A 56 4.19 -5.41 1.14
N ASP A 57 5.46 -5.20 1.50
CA ASP A 57 6.60 -5.84 0.83
C ASP A 57 6.53 -7.36 0.92
N LEU A 58 6.22 -7.87 2.11
CA LEU A 58 6.06 -9.29 2.38
C LEU A 58 4.89 -9.85 1.57
N MET A 59 3.73 -9.19 1.60
CA MET A 59 2.55 -9.64 0.85
C MET A 59 2.78 -9.62 -0.66
N ALA A 60 3.45 -8.60 -1.19
CA ALA A 60 3.83 -8.57 -2.60
C ALA A 60 4.77 -9.73 -2.97
N LYS A 61 5.74 -10.05 -2.12
CA LYS A 61 6.62 -11.22 -2.34
C LYS A 61 5.86 -12.54 -2.26
N LEU A 62 4.97 -12.68 -1.29
CA LEU A 62 4.13 -13.87 -1.13
C LEU A 62 3.23 -14.08 -2.34
N SER A 63 2.71 -13.01 -2.96
CA SER A 63 1.86 -13.12 -4.16
C SER A 63 2.53 -13.84 -5.33
N HIS A 64 3.87 -13.82 -5.43
CA HIS A 64 4.59 -14.59 -6.46
C HIS A 64 4.56 -16.10 -6.23
N SER A 65 4.32 -16.54 -4.99
CA SER A 65 4.28 -17.95 -4.61
C SER A 65 2.84 -18.49 -4.51
N ILE A 66 1.86 -17.63 -4.78
CA ILE A 66 0.43 -17.92 -4.65
C ILE A 66 -0.17 -18.09 -6.06
N PRO A 67 -1.12 -19.01 -6.27
CA PRO A 67 -1.82 -19.14 -7.54
C PRO A 67 -2.45 -17.83 -8.03
N GLU A 68 -2.38 -17.59 -9.34
CA GLU A 68 -3.01 -16.43 -9.96
C GLU A 68 -4.52 -16.36 -9.64
N GLY A 69 -5.01 -15.16 -9.34
CA GLY A 69 -6.39 -14.90 -8.97
C GLY A 69 -6.52 -13.98 -7.76
N LEU A 70 -7.75 -13.55 -7.48
CA LEU A 70 -8.06 -12.82 -6.25
C LEU A 70 -8.04 -13.81 -5.08
N GLN A 71 -7.15 -13.57 -4.11
CA GLN A 71 -7.10 -14.35 -2.88
C GLN A 71 -7.42 -13.46 -1.68
N SER A 72 -8.52 -13.77 -1.00
CA SER A 72 -8.90 -13.14 0.25
C SER A 72 -8.43 -13.99 1.42
N PHE A 73 -7.83 -13.35 2.42
CA PHE A 73 -7.36 -14.00 3.62
C PHE A 73 -8.25 -13.62 4.80
N ASP A 74 -8.90 -14.60 5.44
CA ASP A 74 -9.74 -14.37 6.62
C ASP A 74 -8.91 -14.08 7.88
N ALA A 75 -7.62 -14.40 7.86
CA ALA A 75 -6.66 -14.13 8.91
C ALA A 75 -5.30 -13.72 8.31
N PRO A 76 -4.50 -12.88 8.98
CA PRO A 76 -3.19 -12.49 8.48
C PRO A 76 -2.28 -13.72 8.31
N HIS A 77 -1.54 -13.76 7.20
CA HIS A 77 -0.58 -14.83 6.92
C HIS A 77 0.41 -14.98 8.09
N ALA A 78 0.82 -16.20 8.44
CA ALA A 78 1.67 -16.45 9.61
C ALA A 78 2.96 -15.61 9.58
N GLU A 79 3.52 -15.37 8.40
CA GLU A 79 4.70 -14.54 8.19
C GLU A 79 4.48 -13.05 8.51
N LEU A 80 3.24 -12.54 8.38
CA LEU A 80 2.87 -11.19 8.81
C LEU A 80 2.81 -11.06 10.33
N GLY A 81 2.61 -12.16 11.07
CA GLY A 81 2.40 -12.13 12.52
C GLY A 81 3.54 -11.44 13.28
N SER A 82 4.78 -11.67 12.87
CA SER A 82 5.96 -11.03 13.47
C SER A 82 6.03 -9.52 13.17
N ILE A 83 5.66 -9.11 11.95
CA ILE A 83 5.62 -7.70 11.53
C ILE A 83 4.51 -6.97 12.30
N LEU A 84 3.31 -7.54 12.34
CA LEU A 84 2.16 -6.98 13.04
C LEU A 84 2.41 -6.90 14.55
N SER A 85 3.03 -7.92 15.16
CA SER A 85 3.42 -7.89 16.57
C SER A 85 4.48 -6.82 16.89
N SER A 86 5.42 -6.61 15.97
CA SER A 86 6.43 -5.54 16.10
C SER A 86 5.78 -4.15 15.99
N ASP A 87 4.81 -3.99 15.07
CA ASP A 87 4.04 -2.75 14.92
C ASP A 87 3.15 -2.48 16.15
N LEU A 88 2.50 -3.52 16.68
CA LEU A 88 1.64 -3.45 17.88
C LEU A 88 2.45 -3.14 19.15
N SER A 89 3.67 -3.66 19.27
CA SER A 89 4.55 -3.43 20.44
C SER A 89 5.21 -2.05 20.45
N GLY A 90 5.06 -1.25 19.39
CA GLY A 90 5.55 0.13 19.35
C GLY A 90 7.08 0.28 19.40
N LEU A 91 7.82 -0.80 19.16
CA LEU A 91 9.28 -0.84 19.14
C LEU A 91 9.82 -0.17 17.87
N LEU A 92 9.89 1.17 17.93
CA LEU A 92 10.88 2.02 17.28
C LEU A 92 11.00 1.95 15.74
N LEU A 93 9.97 2.40 15.03
CA LEU A 93 10.14 3.27 13.87
C LEU A 93 9.19 4.46 14.01
N PRO A 94 9.58 5.69 13.61
CA PRO A 94 8.79 6.88 13.83
C PRO A 94 7.39 6.69 13.23
N ARG A 95 6.41 6.77 14.12
CA ARG A 95 5.01 6.42 13.92
C ARG A 95 4.45 7.07 12.65
N LEU A 96 4.10 6.25 11.67
CA LEU A 96 3.03 6.57 10.74
C LEU A 96 1.95 5.52 10.92
N LYS A 97 0.78 6.00 11.35
CA LYS A 97 -0.41 5.20 11.65
C LYS A 97 -0.72 4.28 10.48
N LEU A 98 -0.35 2.99 10.59
CA LEU A 98 -0.76 1.98 9.64
C LEU A 98 -2.18 1.53 10.02
N HIS A 99 -3.18 2.28 9.58
CA HIS A 99 -4.56 1.78 9.52
C HIS A 99 -4.63 0.87 8.29
N ILE A 100 -4.21 -0.39 8.46
CA ILE A 100 -4.21 -1.41 7.41
C ILE A 100 -5.66 -1.64 6.99
N ILE A 101 -6.01 -1.28 5.76
CA ILE A 101 -7.24 -1.72 5.10
C ILE A 101 -6.82 -2.70 4.03
N PHE A 102 -7.14 -3.98 4.25
CA PHE A 102 -7.25 -4.95 3.18
C PHE A 102 -8.36 -4.47 2.24
N ILE A 103 -8.06 -4.39 0.96
CA ILE A 103 -9.09 -4.34 -0.10
C ILE A 103 -9.54 -5.78 -0.34
#